data_AF-A0A8I3QBS3-F1
#
_entry.id   AF-A0A8I3QBS3-F1
#
_cell.length_a   1.000
_cell.length_b   1.000
_cell.length_c   1.000
_cell.angle_alpha   90.00
_cell.angle_beta   90.00
_cell.angle_gamma   90.00
#
_symmetry.space_group_name_H-M   'P 1'
#
loop_
_entity.id
_entity.type
_entity.pdbx_description
1 polymer ?
#
loop_
_entity_poly.entity_id
_entity_poly.type
_entity_poly.pdbx_seq_one_letter_code
_entity_poly.pdbx_strand_id
1 'polypeptide(L)'
;GPQFLHLKNGWGISEPQNALPWEGKKALSTWVLRNWETLQGGSGVQNTFLYFSPVLKRTQQVQEKVLQLNEKVTQGLGDAGHDRDFIRSEVFRQMKAVLAGNESSCEPCPLDWKFFQGSCYFFSLDNLTWTQANDSCVQKQAHLVIINSRTEQVGHVES
;
A
#
# COMPACT_ATOMS: atom_id res chain seq x y z
N GLY A 1 33.28 -1.07 14.97
CA GLY A 1 33.64 -0.19 13.84
C GLY A 1 32.90 -0.66 12.61
N PRO A 2 32.31 0.23 11.81
CA PRO A 2 31.50 -0.21 10.68
C PRO A 2 32.39 -0.72 9.55
N GLN A 3 32.18 -1.97 9.17
CA GLN A 3 32.74 -2.58 7.96
C GLN A 3 31.95 -2.07 6.75
N PHE A 4 32.60 -1.31 5.88
CA PHE A 4 32.11 -1.02 4.54
C PHE A 4 32.72 -2.02 3.57
N LEU A 5 31.90 -2.90 3.00
CA LEU A 5 32.30 -3.80 1.93
C LEU A 5 32.28 -3.04 0.60
N HIS A 6 33.47 -2.77 0.08
CA HIS A 6 33.69 -2.40 -1.31
C HIS A 6 33.53 -3.63 -2.21
N LEU A 7 32.62 -3.56 -3.18
CA LEU A 7 32.59 -4.47 -4.33
C LEU A 7 32.95 -3.67 -5.59
N LYS A 8 34.22 -3.71 -5.97
CA LYS A 8 34.65 -3.46 -7.35
C LYS A 8 34.30 -4.69 -8.16
N ASN A 9 33.12 -4.71 -8.78
CA ASN A 9 32.86 -5.68 -9.83
C ASN A 9 33.58 -5.22 -11.08
N GLY A 10 34.72 -5.86 -11.34
CA GLY A 10 35.42 -5.79 -12.60
C GLY A 10 34.56 -6.43 -13.68
N TRP A 11 34.19 -5.61 -14.65
CA TRP A 11 33.82 -6.07 -15.98
C TRP A 11 34.68 -5.27 -16.95
N GLY A 12 35.85 -5.81 -17.26
CA GLY A 12 36.59 -5.39 -18.44
C GLY A 12 35.78 -5.80 -19.65
N ILE A 13 34.96 -4.89 -20.16
CA ILE A 13 34.33 -5.06 -21.47
C ILE A 13 35.43 -4.77 -22.48
N SER A 14 36.04 -5.82 -23.02
CA SER A 14 36.80 -5.70 -24.26
C SER A 14 35.85 -5.14 -25.33
N GLU A 15 36.17 -3.96 -25.83
CA GLU A 15 35.42 -3.29 -26.88
C GLU A 15 35.40 -4.18 -28.14
N PRO A 16 34.22 -4.46 -28.73
CA PRO A 16 34.17 -5.23 -29.97
C PRO A 16 34.85 -4.42 -31.06
N GLN A 17 35.89 -4.97 -31.69
CA GLN A 17 36.68 -4.32 -32.74
C GLN A 17 35.86 -3.91 -34.00
N ASN A 18 34.58 -4.24 -34.05
CA ASN A 18 33.65 -3.93 -35.14
C ASN A 18 32.49 -3.01 -34.72
N ALA A 19 32.56 -2.36 -33.56
CA ALA A 19 31.57 -1.35 -33.18
C ALA A 19 31.79 -0.07 -34.00
N LEU A 20 30.79 0.33 -34.79
CA LEU A 20 30.81 1.63 -35.48
C LEU A 20 31.05 2.75 -34.44
N PRO A 21 31.90 3.75 -34.76
CA PRO A 21 32.21 4.88 -33.87
C PRO A 21 30.95 5.52 -33.30
N TRP A 22 31.00 6.08 -32.08
CA TRP A 22 29.83 6.72 -31.45
C TRP A 22 29.20 7.83 -32.32
N GLU A 23 30.03 8.52 -33.11
CA GLU A 23 29.57 9.45 -34.15
C GLU A 23 28.78 8.77 -35.26
N GLY A 24 29.19 7.56 -35.65
CA GLY A 24 28.46 6.70 -36.58
C GLY A 24 27.11 6.24 -36.02
N LYS A 25 27.01 5.94 -34.71
CA LYS A 25 25.72 5.61 -34.06
C LYS A 25 24.78 6.81 -34.01
N LYS A 26 25.30 8.01 -33.69
CA LYS A 26 24.52 9.26 -33.76
C LYS A 26 24.13 9.60 -35.20
N ALA A 27 25.02 9.40 -36.17
CA ALA A 27 24.73 9.60 -37.58
C ALA A 27 23.64 8.65 -38.08
N LEU A 28 23.67 7.37 -37.67
CA LEU A 28 22.62 6.39 -37.97
C LEU A 28 21.29 6.76 -37.32
N SER A 29 21.28 7.09 -36.02
CA SER A 29 20.03 7.51 -35.36
C SER A 29 19.46 8.78 -35.99
N THR A 30 20.33 9.74 -36.34
CA THR A 30 19.94 10.98 -37.00
C THR A 30 19.46 10.74 -38.43
N TRP A 31 20.10 9.84 -39.18
CA TRP A 31 19.70 9.46 -40.55
C TRP A 31 18.34 8.74 -40.56
N VAL A 32 18.10 7.85 -39.60
CA VAL A 32 16.82 7.15 -39.43
C VAL A 32 15.70 8.14 -39.07
N LEU A 33 15.96 9.08 -38.16
CA LEU A 33 14.99 10.13 -37.82
C LEU A 33 14.71 11.08 -38.99
N ARG A 34 15.74 11.43 -39.76
CA ARG A 34 15.64 12.39 -40.88
C ARG A 34 15.04 11.76 -42.15
N ASN A 35 15.16 10.44 -42.34
CA ASN A 35 14.57 9.69 -43.46
C ASN A 35 13.39 8.80 -43.02
N TRP A 36 12.77 9.11 -41.88
CA TRP A 36 11.67 8.34 -41.31
C TRP A 36 10.50 8.18 -42.29
N GLU A 37 10.10 9.26 -42.95
CA GLU A 37 9.01 9.24 -43.96
C GLU A 37 9.42 8.50 -45.25
N THR A 38 10.69 8.61 -45.66
CA THR A 38 11.25 7.91 -46.84
C THR A 38 11.35 6.40 -46.62
N LEU A 39 11.63 5.98 -45.39
CA LEU A 39 11.58 4.57 -44.98
C LEU A 39 10.13 4.07 -44.93
N GLN A 40 9.18 4.88 -44.48
CA GLN A 40 7.75 4.55 -44.48
C GLN A 40 7.13 4.40 -45.89
N GLY A 41 7.79 4.91 -46.94
CA GLY A 41 7.36 4.79 -48.34
C GLY A 41 7.66 3.45 -49.02
N GLY A 42 8.43 2.56 -48.40
CA GLY A 42 8.63 1.19 -48.90
C GLY A 42 7.48 0.27 -48.48
N SER A 43 6.92 -0.50 -49.42
CA SER A 43 5.85 -1.49 -49.15
C SER A 43 6.18 -2.45 -47.98
N GLY A 44 7.47 -2.71 -47.74
CA GLY A 44 7.95 -3.49 -46.59
C GLY A 44 7.77 -2.83 -45.22
N VAL A 45 7.85 -1.51 -45.11
CA VAL A 45 7.74 -0.78 -43.82
C VAL A 45 6.28 -0.62 -43.40
N GLN A 46 5.36 -0.43 -44.35
CA GLN A 46 3.93 -0.41 -44.04
C GLN A 46 3.40 -1.79 -43.61
N ASN A 47 3.82 -2.87 -44.29
CA ASN A 47 3.46 -4.23 -43.87
C ASN A 47 4.00 -4.55 -42.47
N THR A 48 5.21 -4.11 -42.17
CA THR A 48 5.82 -4.24 -40.85
C THR A 48 5.01 -3.48 -39.79
N PHE A 49 4.54 -2.27 -40.10
CA PHE A 49 3.68 -1.48 -39.21
C PHE A 49 2.31 -2.13 -38.97
N LEU A 50 1.68 -2.69 -40.00
CA LEU A 50 0.43 -3.45 -39.90
C LEU A 50 0.58 -4.70 -39.02
N TYR A 51 1.75 -5.34 -39.05
CA TYR A 51 2.04 -6.51 -38.23
C TYR A 51 2.31 -6.15 -36.76
N PHE A 52 3.05 -5.06 -36.51
CA PHE A 52 3.41 -4.64 -35.15
C PHE A 52 2.31 -3.86 -34.42
N SER A 53 1.42 -3.16 -35.12
CA SER A 53 0.33 -2.38 -34.49
C SER A 53 -0.57 -3.23 -33.57
N PRO A 54 -1.05 -4.43 -33.96
CA PRO A 54 -1.80 -5.33 -33.07
C PRO A 54 -0.97 -5.84 -31.88
N VAL A 55 0.33 -6.05 -32.07
CA VAL A 55 1.24 -6.47 -31.01
C VAL A 55 1.40 -5.35 -29.99
N LEU A 56 1.68 -4.11 -30.44
CA LEU A 56 1.80 -2.93 -29.57
C LEU A 56 0.52 -2.69 -28.76
N LYS A 57 -0.66 -2.79 -29.41
CA LYS A 57 -1.95 -2.68 -28.72
C LYS A 57 -2.11 -3.75 -27.64
N ARG A 58 -1.77 -5.01 -27.94
CA ARG A 58 -1.80 -6.10 -26.94
C ARG A 58 -0.83 -5.83 -25.80
N THR A 59 0.38 -5.35 -26.07
CA THR A 59 1.37 -5.04 -25.03
C THR A 59 0.89 -3.91 -24.12
N GLN A 60 0.30 -2.84 -24.68
CA GLN A 60 -0.31 -1.76 -23.91
C GLN A 60 -1.46 -2.25 -23.03
N GLN A 61 -2.36 -3.08 -23.59
CA GLN A 61 -3.46 -3.69 -22.83
C GLN A 61 -2.96 -4.57 -21.69
N VAL A 62 -1.91 -5.37 -21.93
CA VAL A 62 -1.31 -6.22 -20.89
C VAL A 62 -0.69 -5.34 -19.79
N GLN A 63 0.01 -4.27 -20.14
CA GLN A 63 0.58 -3.34 -19.14
C GLN A 63 -0.49 -2.73 -18.25
N GLU A 64 -1.61 -2.29 -18.82
CA GLU A 64 -2.71 -1.70 -18.03
C GLU A 64 -3.38 -2.73 -17.11
N LYS A 65 -3.61 -3.95 -17.60
CA LYS A 65 -4.15 -5.04 -16.76
C LYS A 65 -3.20 -5.43 -15.62
N VAL A 66 -1.88 -5.38 -15.85
CA VAL A 66 -0.89 -5.62 -14.80
C VAL A 66 -0.97 -4.56 -13.71
N LEU A 67 -1.11 -3.28 -14.07
CA LEU A 67 -1.28 -2.19 -13.10
C LEU A 67 -2.57 -2.36 -12.28
N GLN A 68 -3.69 -2.65 -12.96
CA GLN A 68 -4.96 -2.92 -12.29
C GLN A 68 -4.88 -4.15 -11.37
N LEU A 69 -4.18 -5.20 -11.80
CA LEU A 69 -4.00 -6.40 -10.98
C LEU A 69 -3.15 -6.09 -9.75
N ASN A 70 -2.07 -5.32 -9.89
CA ASN A 70 -1.22 -4.92 -8.78
C ASN A 70 -2.00 -4.12 -7.72
N GLU A 71 -2.85 -3.19 -8.14
CA GLU A 71 -3.73 -2.44 -7.24
C GLU A 71 -4.69 -3.39 -6.50
N LYS A 72 -5.42 -4.26 -7.21
CA LYS A 72 -6.36 -5.22 -6.60
C LYS A 72 -5.69 -6.17 -5.62
N VAL A 73 -4.50 -6.68 -5.95
CA VAL A 73 -3.73 -7.55 -5.08
C VAL A 73 -3.29 -6.80 -3.83
N THR A 74 -2.79 -5.57 -3.97
CA THR A 74 -2.37 -4.73 -2.84
C THR A 74 -3.54 -4.44 -1.92
N GLN A 75 -4.70 -4.07 -2.48
CA GLN A 75 -5.92 -3.82 -1.72
C GLN A 75 -6.40 -5.08 -1.00
N GLY A 76 -6.52 -6.21 -1.70
CA GLY A 76 -6.96 -7.47 -1.09
C GLY A 76 -6.02 -7.99 -0.01
N LEU A 77 -4.70 -7.76 -0.15
CA LEU A 77 -3.73 -8.05 0.92
C LEU A 77 -3.92 -7.13 2.13
N GLY A 78 -4.25 -5.86 1.90
CA GLY A 78 -4.61 -4.92 2.95
C GLY A 78 -5.86 -5.38 3.70
N ASP A 79 -6.93 -5.72 2.98
CA ASP A 79 -8.20 -6.17 3.57
C ASP A 79 -8.01 -7.46 4.37
N ALA A 80 -7.32 -8.46 3.80
CA ALA A 80 -7.01 -9.71 4.49
C ALA A 80 -6.09 -9.50 5.71
N GLY A 81 -5.20 -8.50 5.65
CA GLY A 81 -4.37 -8.09 6.77
C GLY A 81 -5.22 -7.55 7.93
N HIS A 82 -6.15 -6.64 7.64
CA HIS A 82 -7.07 -6.09 8.63
C HIS A 82 -7.98 -7.16 9.24
N ASP A 83 -8.55 -8.05 8.43
CA ASP A 83 -9.39 -9.15 8.91
C ASP A 83 -8.63 -10.08 9.87
N ARG A 84 -7.40 -10.45 9.52
CA ARG A 84 -6.53 -11.26 10.38
C ARG A 84 -6.27 -10.57 11.72
N ASP A 85 -5.97 -9.28 11.70
CA ASP A 85 -5.60 -8.54 12.90
C ASP A 85 -6.82 -8.30 13.82
N PHE A 86 -8.01 -8.10 13.23
CA PHE A 86 -9.28 -8.08 13.96
C PHE A 86 -9.55 -9.43 14.63
N ILE A 87 -9.51 -10.54 13.89
CA ILE A 87 -9.74 -11.89 14.41
C ILE A 87 -8.74 -12.24 15.52
N ARG A 88 -7.45 -11.92 15.32
CA ARG A 88 -6.40 -12.15 16.32
C ARG A 88 -6.69 -11.42 17.63
N SER A 89 -7.15 -10.18 17.55
CA SER A 89 -7.48 -9.36 18.72
C SER A 89 -8.65 -9.96 19.50
N GLU A 90 -9.69 -10.42 18.79
CA GLU A 90 -10.85 -11.07 19.40
C GLU A 90 -10.47 -12.38 20.11
N VAL A 91 -9.73 -13.25 19.43
CA VAL A 91 -9.28 -14.53 19.99
C VAL A 91 -8.39 -14.31 21.22
N PHE A 92 -7.48 -13.35 21.16
CA PHE A 92 -6.62 -13.02 22.30
C PHE A 92 -7.44 -12.55 23.51
N ARG A 93 -8.46 -11.72 23.28
CA ARG A 93 -9.38 -11.28 24.33
C ARG A 93 -10.11 -12.46 24.97
N GLN A 94 -10.69 -13.34 24.17
CA GLN A 94 -11.42 -14.51 24.69
C GLN A 94 -10.50 -15.47 25.46
N MET A 95 -9.31 -15.73 24.93
CA MET A 95 -8.30 -16.57 25.61
C MET A 95 -7.95 -16.02 27.00
N LYS A 96 -7.79 -14.69 27.11
CA LYS A 96 -7.50 -14.03 28.38
C LYS A 96 -8.65 -14.15 29.38
N ALA A 97 -9.90 -14.07 28.93
CA ALA A 97 -11.08 -14.24 29.77
C ALA A 97 -11.20 -15.67 30.32
N VAL A 98 -10.95 -16.68 29.47
CA VAL A 98 -10.91 -18.10 29.87
C VAL A 98 -9.81 -18.33 30.91
N LEU A 99 -8.61 -17.80 30.68
CA LEU A 99 -7.50 -17.90 31.64
C LEU A 99 -7.79 -17.24 32.99
N ALA A 100 -8.64 -16.21 33.02
CA ALA A 100 -9.07 -15.55 34.25
C ALA A 100 -10.15 -16.33 35.02
N GLY A 101 -10.56 -17.52 34.56
CA GLY A 101 -11.58 -18.36 35.22
C GLY A 101 -12.98 -17.78 35.14
N ASN A 102 -13.22 -16.85 34.21
CA ASN A 102 -14.51 -16.19 34.03
C ASN A 102 -15.24 -16.87 32.86
N GLU A 103 -15.88 -18.02 33.15
CA GLU A 103 -16.56 -18.86 32.15
C GLU A 103 -17.74 -18.18 31.43
N SER A 104 -18.16 -16.96 31.82
CA SER A 104 -19.37 -16.35 31.24
C SER A 104 -19.43 -14.82 31.14
N SER A 105 -18.35 -14.06 31.37
CA SER A 105 -18.39 -12.61 31.10
C SER A 105 -17.64 -12.27 29.82
N CYS A 106 -18.21 -12.67 28.68
CA CYS A 106 -17.85 -12.18 27.35
C CYS A 106 -18.26 -10.71 27.14
N GLU A 107 -18.24 -9.86 28.18
CA GLU A 107 -18.44 -8.44 27.98
C GLU A 107 -17.14 -7.84 27.43
N PRO A 108 -17.17 -7.27 26.21
CA PRO A 108 -15.97 -6.80 25.52
C PRO A 108 -15.28 -5.64 26.22
N CYS A 109 -15.99 -4.98 27.14
CA CYS A 109 -15.56 -3.84 27.93
C CYS A 109 -16.12 -3.93 29.36
N PRO A 110 -15.57 -3.16 30.32
CA PRO A 110 -16.17 -3.05 31.65
C PRO A 110 -17.62 -2.54 31.59
N LEU A 111 -18.39 -2.79 32.65
CA LEU A 111 -19.76 -2.29 32.77
C LEU A 111 -19.82 -0.77 32.51
N ASP A 112 -20.79 -0.34 31.69
CA ASP A 112 -20.99 1.05 31.22
C ASP A 112 -19.97 1.59 30.19
N TRP A 113 -19.17 0.71 29.57
CA TRP A 113 -18.27 1.05 28.46
C TRP A 113 -18.79 0.51 27.14
N LYS A 114 -18.65 1.30 26.07
CA LYS A 114 -19.03 0.92 24.70
C LYS A 114 -17.83 0.38 23.94
N PHE A 115 -17.97 -0.80 23.33
CA PHE A 115 -16.94 -1.38 22.46
C PHE A 115 -17.08 -0.84 21.03
N PHE A 116 -16.01 -0.31 20.47
CA PHE A 116 -15.96 0.14 19.08
C PHE A 116 -14.54 -0.05 18.50
N GLN A 117 -14.44 -0.66 17.32
CA GLN A 117 -13.18 -0.89 16.59
C GLN A 117 -12.01 -1.42 17.44
N GLY A 118 -12.26 -2.40 18.32
CA GLY A 118 -11.20 -3.01 19.13
C GLY A 118 -10.85 -2.24 20.41
N SER A 119 -11.50 -1.10 20.67
CA SER A 119 -11.29 -0.26 21.85
C SER A 119 -12.58 -0.09 22.67
N CYS A 120 -12.41 0.23 23.95
CA CYS A 120 -13.51 0.51 24.88
C CYS A 120 -13.58 2.01 25.17
N TYR A 121 -14.78 2.58 25.07
CA TYR A 121 -15.04 4.00 25.24
C TYR A 121 -16.02 4.23 26.38
N PHE A 122 -15.75 5.24 27.20
CA PHE A 122 -16.61 5.66 28.29
C PHE A 122 -17.09 7.09 28.04
N PHE A 123 -18.41 7.29 28.09
CA PHE A 123 -19.02 8.60 27.90
C PHE A 123 -19.47 9.15 29.25
N SER A 124 -18.77 10.19 29.71
CA SER A 124 -19.18 10.94 30.89
C SER A 124 -20.34 11.87 30.54
N LEU A 125 -21.41 11.82 31.31
CA LEU A 125 -22.50 12.80 31.24
C LEU A 125 -22.19 14.09 32.04
N ASP A 126 -21.12 14.05 32.85
CA ASP A 126 -20.72 15.17 33.69
C ASP A 126 -20.03 16.27 32.88
N ASN A 127 -20.40 17.52 33.13
CA ASN A 127 -19.82 18.69 32.49
C ASN A 127 -18.52 19.09 33.21
N LEU A 128 -17.44 18.37 32.93
CA LEU A 128 -16.13 18.54 33.54
C LEU A 128 -15.24 19.51 32.74
N THR A 129 -14.37 20.26 33.42
CA THR A 129 -13.26 20.93 32.72
C THR A 129 -12.31 19.90 32.12
N TRP A 130 -11.53 20.27 31.11
CA TRP A 130 -10.62 19.34 30.42
C TRP A 130 -9.68 18.60 31.40
N THR A 131 -9.11 19.32 32.36
CA THR A 131 -8.23 18.73 33.39
C THR A 131 -8.96 17.71 34.26
N GLN A 132 -10.18 18.04 34.69
CA GLN A 132 -11.00 17.13 35.51
C GLN A 132 -11.45 15.88 34.73
N ALA A 133 -11.77 16.04 33.44
CA ALA A 133 -12.09 14.92 32.57
C ALA A 133 -10.88 13.99 32.38
N ASN A 134 -9.69 14.57 32.18
CA ASN A 134 -8.45 13.80 32.07
C ASN A 134 -8.14 13.04 33.37
N ASP A 135 -8.24 13.70 34.52
CA ASP A 135 -8.01 13.07 35.82
C ASP A 135 -9.01 11.93 36.08
N SER A 136 -10.28 12.12 35.69
CA SER A 136 -11.31 11.08 35.75
C SER A 136 -10.97 9.87 34.88
N CYS A 137 -10.49 10.08 33.65
CA CYS A 137 -10.02 8.99 32.78
C CYS A 137 -8.84 8.23 33.41
N VAL A 138 -7.86 8.94 33.98
CA VAL A 138 -6.69 8.33 34.64
C VAL A 138 -7.12 7.49 35.85
N GLN A 139 -8.07 7.98 36.67
CA GLN A 139 -8.62 7.23 37.79
C GLN A 139 -9.32 5.93 37.34
N LYS A 140 -9.94 5.94 36.16
CA LYS A 140 -10.56 4.76 35.53
C LYS A 140 -9.56 3.90 34.72
N GLN A 141 -8.25 4.16 34.85
CA GLN A 141 -7.17 3.49 34.13
C GLN A 141 -7.32 3.58 32.59
N ALA A 142 -7.81 4.72 32.11
CA ALA A 142 -8.02 5.01 30.70
C ALA A 142 -7.38 6.34 30.29
N HIS A 143 -7.47 6.65 29.00
CA HIS A 143 -6.95 7.87 28.42
C HIS A 143 -8.08 8.72 27.86
N LEU A 144 -7.99 10.05 28.05
CA LEU A 144 -8.93 10.97 27.45
C LEU A 144 -8.71 11.01 25.94
N VAL A 145 -9.74 10.66 25.17
CA VAL A 145 -9.70 10.68 23.71
C VAL A 145 -10.12 12.05 23.20
N ILE A 146 -9.36 12.61 22.26
CA ILE A 146 -9.73 13.82 21.53
C ILE A 146 -10.30 13.38 20.18
N ILE A 147 -11.60 13.59 19.99
CA ILE A 147 -12.28 13.27 18.74
C ILE A 147 -11.87 14.32 17.70
N ASN A 148 -11.01 13.93 16.76
CA ASN A 148 -10.46 14.84 15.74
C ASN A 148 -11.07 14.63 14.35
N SER A 149 -11.96 13.64 14.18
CA SER A 149 -12.52 13.29 12.86
C SER A 149 -14.04 13.15 12.84
N ARG A 150 -14.64 13.45 11.68
CA ARG A 150 -16.09 13.37 11.47
C ARG A 150 -16.60 11.92 11.54
N THR A 151 -15.79 10.93 11.16
CA THR A 151 -16.12 9.50 11.24
C THR A 151 -16.18 9.01 12.68
N GLU A 152 -15.26 9.49 13.53
CA GLU A 152 -15.26 9.24 14.97
C GLU A 152 -16.51 9.89 15.61
N GLN A 153 -16.86 11.12 15.22
CA GLN A 153 -18.07 11.79 15.72
C GLN A 153 -19.40 11.15 15.28
N VAL A 154 -19.48 10.57 14.08
CA VAL A 154 -20.72 9.97 13.55
C VAL A 154 -20.98 8.57 14.12
N GLY A 155 -19.94 7.80 14.47
CA GLY A 155 -20.10 6.54 15.22
C GLY A 155 -20.65 6.73 16.65
N HIS A 156 -20.50 7.93 17.22
CA HIS A 156 -20.95 8.27 18.58
C HIS A 156 -22.42 8.70 18.68
N VAL A 157 -23.12 8.91 17.56
CA VAL A 157 -24.51 9.42 17.56
C VAL A 157 -25.55 8.30 17.39
N GLU A 158 -25.15 7.09 16.96
CA GLU A 158 -26.09 6.00 16.63
C GLU A 158 -25.91 4.68 17.43
N SER A 159 -25.34 4.70 18.65
CA SER A 159 -25.25 3.48 19.50
C SER A 159 -25.51 3.68 20.99
#